data_AF-A0A2V9P5T7-F1
#
_entry.id   AF-A0A2V9P5T7-F1
#
_cell.length_a   1.000
_cell.length_b   1.000
_cell.length_c   1.000
_cell.angle_alpha   90.00
_cell.angle_beta   90.00
_cell.angle_gamma   90.00
#
_symmetry.space_group_name_H-M   'P 1'
#
loop_
_entity.id
_entity.type
_entity.pdbx_description
1 polymer ?
#
loop_
_entity_poly.entity_id
_entity_poly.type
_entity_poly.pdbx_seq_one_letter_code
_entity_poly.pdbx_strand_id
1 'polypeptide(L)'
;MSSLTLPFSDKEIFANLKFHFDPAQEADADKKGLELLLLSPYKDQLANAGLFLKALEARSPQLPNLLQGRFSNDFGSSHLVGMQALANSGTHLQMDRLDQIAALPLGSRIVVDPWSDRIEMLKSKPVRLELPSEKMPFEVSPFFPHLWRRDGQGKDQAGTKP
;
A
#
# COMPACT_ATOMS: atom_id res chain seq x y z
N MET A 1 36.06 1.47 29.08
CA MET A 1 35.81 1.56 27.63
C MET A 1 34.53 2.34 27.43
N SER A 2 34.64 3.60 27.02
CA SER A 2 33.50 4.49 26.83
C SER A 2 32.66 3.97 25.66
N SER A 3 31.43 3.54 25.93
CA SER A 3 30.47 3.22 24.87
C SER A 3 30.19 4.51 24.09
N LEU A 4 30.45 4.52 22.78
CA LEU A 4 29.93 5.57 21.91
C LEU A 4 28.40 5.48 21.93
N THR A 5 27.76 6.35 22.68
CA THR A 5 26.31 6.54 22.63
C THR A 5 26.04 7.67 21.66
N LEU A 6 25.46 7.36 20.49
CA LEU A 6 25.01 8.37 19.54
C LEU A 6 23.91 9.23 20.20
N PRO A 7 23.91 10.56 20.00
CA PRO A 7 22.95 11.47 20.64
C PRO A 7 21.53 11.39 20.03
N PHE A 8 21.30 10.48 19.08
CA PHE A 8 20.04 10.26 18.39
C PHE A 8 19.77 8.76 18.27
N SER A 9 18.49 8.40 18.23
CA SER A 9 18.02 7.03 18.09
C SER A 9 18.18 6.51 16.67
N ASP A 10 18.34 5.20 16.52
CA ASP A 10 18.38 4.55 15.19
C ASP A 10 17.15 4.90 14.34
N LYS A 11 15.99 5.08 14.97
CA LYS A 11 14.75 5.47 14.28
C LYS A 11 14.88 6.85 13.63
N GLU A 12 15.50 7.81 14.31
CA GLU A 12 15.76 9.14 13.79
C GLU A 12 16.77 9.09 12.64
N ILE A 13 17.79 8.23 12.73
CA ILE A 13 18.73 8.02 11.62
C ILE A 13 17.97 7.50 10.39
N PHE A 14 17.22 6.40 10.54
CA PHE A 14 16.51 5.78 9.43
C PHE A 14 15.39 6.64 8.85
N ALA A 15 14.83 7.59 9.60
CA ALA A 15 13.83 8.53 9.08
C ALA A 15 14.44 9.62 8.19
N ASN A 16 15.74 9.89 8.34
CA ASN A 16 16.44 10.94 7.59
C ASN A 16 17.28 10.42 6.41
N LEU A 17 17.47 9.11 6.30
CA LEU A 17 18.09 8.50 5.14
C LEU A 17 17.12 8.54 3.96
N LYS A 18 17.40 9.43 3.00
CA LYS A 18 16.64 9.55 1.75
C LYS A 18 17.50 9.08 0.60
N PHE A 19 17.02 8.09 -0.13
CA PHE A 19 17.67 7.54 -1.32
C PHE A 19 16.85 7.93 -2.53
N HIS A 20 17.51 8.47 -3.54
CA HIS A 20 16.88 8.97 -4.76
C HIS A 20 17.79 8.67 -5.93
N PHE A 21 17.21 8.36 -7.09
CA PHE A 21 17.97 8.30 -8.34
C PHE A 21 18.28 9.71 -8.85
N ASP A 22 19.19 9.79 -9.81
CA ASP A 22 19.46 11.05 -10.49
C ASP A 22 18.18 11.57 -11.20
N PRO A 23 17.81 12.86 -11.04
CA PRO A 23 16.56 13.37 -11.58
C PRO A 23 16.44 13.26 -13.12
N ALA A 24 17.55 13.32 -13.85
CA ALA A 24 17.50 13.17 -15.30
C ALA A 24 17.23 11.71 -15.70
N GLN A 25 17.83 10.76 -14.99
CA GLN A 25 17.55 9.33 -15.18
C GLN A 25 16.10 8.98 -14.85
N GLU A 26 15.54 9.59 -13.81
CA GLU A 26 14.15 9.42 -13.41
C GLU A 26 13.19 9.94 -14.49
N ALA A 27 13.43 11.15 -15.01
CA ALA A 27 12.62 11.71 -16.10
C ALA A 27 12.68 10.88 -17.38
N ASP A 28 13.82 10.28 -17.70
CA ASP A 28 13.94 9.38 -18.85
C ASP A 28 13.26 8.02 -18.61
N ALA A 29 13.30 7.51 -17.37
CA ALA A 29 12.55 6.33 -16.97
C ALA A 29 11.04 6.54 -17.08
N ASP A 30 10.53 7.70 -16.67
CA ASP A 30 9.10 8.06 -16.78
C ASP A 30 8.64 8.06 -18.24
N LYS A 31 9.40 8.71 -19.13
CA LYS A 31 9.12 8.71 -20.58
C LYS A 31 9.07 7.29 -21.12
N LYS A 32 10.05 6.45 -20.75
CA LYS A 32 10.11 5.07 -21.21
C LYS A 32 8.96 4.24 -20.65
N GLY A 33 8.59 4.45 -19.40
CA GLY A 33 7.44 3.82 -18.74
C GLY A 33 6.14 4.11 -19.48
N LEU A 34 5.91 5.38 -19.86
CA LEU A 34 4.76 5.78 -20.65
C LEU A 34 4.76 5.14 -22.05
N GLU A 35 5.92 5.10 -22.73
CA GLU A 35 6.05 4.42 -24.02
C GLU A 35 5.67 2.93 -23.93
N LEU A 36 6.22 2.22 -22.94
CA LEU A 36 5.92 0.80 -22.70
C LEU A 36 4.43 0.58 -22.38
N LEU A 37 3.83 1.50 -21.62
CA LEU A 37 2.44 1.42 -21.23
C LEU A 37 1.50 1.60 -22.44
N LEU A 38 1.83 2.52 -23.36
CA LEU A 38 1.11 2.73 -24.61
C LEU A 38 1.24 1.55 -25.58
N LEU A 39 2.35 0.81 -25.53
CA LEU A 39 2.57 -0.42 -26.30
C LEU A 39 1.98 -1.67 -25.63
N SER A 40 1.49 -1.55 -24.40
CA SER A 40 0.96 -2.68 -23.64
C SER A 40 -0.45 -3.08 -24.09
N PRO A 41 -0.90 -4.31 -23.77
CA PRO A 41 -2.30 -4.70 -23.93
C PRO A 41 -3.29 -3.85 -23.12
N TYR A 42 -2.80 -3.05 -22.16
CA TYR A 42 -3.60 -2.22 -21.26
C TYR A 42 -3.70 -0.75 -21.71
N LYS A 43 -3.20 -0.40 -22.91
CA LYS A 43 -3.26 0.96 -23.47
C LYS A 43 -4.67 1.56 -23.55
N ASP A 44 -5.69 0.71 -23.58
CA ASP A 44 -7.09 1.15 -23.62
C ASP A 44 -7.72 1.28 -22.21
N GLN A 45 -6.96 0.92 -21.15
CA GLN A 45 -7.38 0.99 -19.73
C GLN A 45 -6.68 2.12 -18.96
N LEU A 46 -6.03 3.05 -19.66
CA LEU A 46 -5.25 4.13 -19.04
C LEU A 46 -6.08 5.11 -18.22
N ALA A 47 -7.38 5.23 -18.51
CA ALA A 47 -8.30 6.02 -17.71
C ALA A 47 -8.39 5.50 -16.25
N ASN A 48 -8.33 4.18 -16.04
CA ASN A 48 -8.30 3.59 -14.69
C ASN A 48 -6.95 3.84 -14.01
N ALA A 49 -5.84 3.81 -14.77
CA ALA A 49 -4.52 4.16 -14.23
C ALA A 49 -4.47 5.64 -13.78
N GLY A 50 -5.03 6.57 -14.56
CA GLY A 50 -5.16 7.96 -14.16
C GLY A 50 -6.03 8.16 -12.91
N LEU A 51 -7.12 7.39 -12.79
CA LEU A 51 -7.98 7.38 -11.61
C LEU A 51 -7.22 6.89 -10.36
N PHE A 52 -6.43 5.83 -10.50
CA PHE A 52 -5.57 5.31 -9.44
C PHE A 52 -4.55 6.34 -8.97
N LEU A 53 -3.84 7.00 -9.89
CA LEU A 53 -2.84 8.01 -9.56
C LEU A 53 -3.45 9.22 -8.84
N LYS A 54 -4.63 9.69 -9.27
CA LYS A 54 -5.38 10.75 -8.57
C LYS A 54 -5.75 10.34 -7.15
N ALA A 55 -6.21 9.11 -6.95
CA ALA A 55 -6.54 8.61 -5.61
C ALA A 55 -5.30 8.47 -4.74
N LEU A 56 -4.18 8.05 -5.33
CA LEU A 56 -2.90 7.92 -4.65
C LEU A 56 -2.36 9.27 -4.21
N GLU A 57 -2.40 10.29 -5.08
CA GLU A 57 -2.04 11.66 -4.77
C GLU A 57 -2.90 12.22 -3.63
N ALA A 58 -4.22 12.07 -3.72
CA ALA A 58 -5.15 12.52 -2.68
C ALA A 58 -4.91 11.87 -1.31
N ARG A 59 -4.42 10.63 -1.28
CA ARG A 59 -4.15 9.86 -0.05
C ARG A 59 -2.68 9.85 0.39
N SER A 60 -1.77 10.36 -0.43
CA SER A 60 -0.33 10.35 -0.18
C SER A 60 0.07 10.87 1.22
N PRO A 61 -0.54 11.96 1.76
CA PRO A 61 -0.21 12.45 3.10
C PRO A 61 -0.52 11.44 4.22
N GLN A 62 -1.45 10.50 3.99
CA GLN A 62 -1.87 9.49 4.96
C GLN A 62 -1.13 8.16 4.78
N LEU A 63 -0.31 8.04 3.73
CA LEU A 63 0.36 6.80 3.32
C LEU A 63 1.91 6.90 3.34
N PRO A 64 2.54 7.50 4.38
CA PRO A 64 3.98 7.71 4.38
C PRO A 64 4.75 6.39 4.30
N ASN A 65 4.29 5.35 5.00
CA ASN A 65 4.96 4.05 5.01
C ASN A 65 4.77 3.24 3.72
N LEU A 66 3.80 3.59 2.88
CA LEU A 66 3.56 2.91 1.61
C LEU A 66 4.35 3.57 0.47
N LEU A 67 4.46 4.89 0.49
CA LEU A 67 5.06 5.65 -0.61
C LEU A 67 6.53 6.02 -0.35
N GLN A 68 6.95 6.16 0.90
CA GLN A 68 8.34 6.49 1.22
C GLN A 68 9.19 5.22 1.22
N GLY A 69 10.09 5.11 0.24
CA GLY A 69 11.12 4.09 0.22
C GLY A 69 12.13 4.35 1.35
N ARG A 70 12.25 3.42 2.31
CA ARG A 70 13.23 3.57 3.40
C ARG A 70 14.67 3.27 2.98
N PHE A 71 14.84 2.42 1.97
CA PHE A 71 16.15 1.98 1.45
C PHE A 71 16.16 1.91 -0.09
N SER A 72 15.26 2.64 -0.73
CA SER A 72 15.09 2.69 -2.18
C SER A 72 14.50 4.05 -2.54
N ASN A 73 14.34 4.30 -3.83
CA ASN A 73 13.63 5.47 -4.31
C ASN A 73 12.23 5.54 -3.71
N ASP A 74 11.84 6.72 -3.26
CA ASP A 74 10.46 6.94 -2.86
C ASP A 74 9.56 7.09 -4.09
N PHE A 75 8.29 6.76 -3.91
CA PHE A 75 7.24 7.18 -4.83
C PHE A 75 6.83 8.59 -4.43
N GLY A 76 7.79 9.52 -4.46
CA GLY A 76 7.61 10.91 -4.10
C GLY A 76 6.77 11.67 -5.13
N SER A 77 6.68 12.99 -4.95
CA SER A 77 5.94 13.85 -5.87
C SER A 77 6.46 13.79 -7.32
N SER A 78 7.74 13.45 -7.56
CA SER A 78 8.33 13.41 -8.91
C SER A 78 7.66 12.37 -9.81
N HIS A 79 7.47 11.13 -9.34
CA HIS A 79 6.82 10.05 -10.11
C HIS A 79 5.34 10.33 -10.41
N LEU A 80 4.62 10.85 -9.41
CA LEU A 80 3.24 11.30 -9.60
C LEU A 80 3.17 12.43 -10.64
N VAL A 81 4.16 13.33 -10.65
CA VAL A 81 4.30 14.41 -11.63
C VAL A 81 4.62 13.87 -13.03
N GLY A 82 5.56 12.94 -13.16
CA GLY A 82 5.93 12.32 -14.44
C GLY A 82 4.77 11.57 -15.11
N MET A 83 3.87 10.98 -14.31
CA MET A 83 2.67 10.31 -14.79
C MET A 83 1.42 11.20 -14.83
N GLN A 84 1.53 12.52 -14.63
CA GLN A 84 0.39 13.46 -14.71
C GLN A 84 -0.35 13.40 -16.05
N ALA A 85 0.34 13.06 -17.13
CA ALA A 85 -0.28 12.86 -18.44
C ALA A 85 -1.43 11.82 -18.38
N LEU A 86 -1.28 10.77 -17.56
CA LEU A 86 -2.33 9.78 -17.31
C LEU A 86 -3.41 10.32 -16.37
N ALA A 87 -3.03 11.05 -15.32
CA ALA A 87 -3.98 11.68 -14.40
C ALA A 87 -4.91 12.68 -15.13
N ASN A 88 -4.40 13.37 -16.16
CA ASN A 88 -5.15 14.36 -16.94
C ASN A 88 -6.06 13.76 -18.02
N SER A 89 -6.21 12.44 -18.11
CA SER A 89 -7.07 11.73 -19.09
C SER A 89 -8.59 11.95 -18.95
N GLY A 90 -9.02 12.97 -18.20
CA GLY A 90 -10.40 13.48 -18.21
C GLY A 90 -11.34 12.91 -17.13
N THR A 91 -11.03 11.77 -16.53
CA THR A 91 -11.85 11.19 -15.46
C THR A 91 -11.56 11.87 -14.11
N HIS A 92 -12.56 12.55 -13.55
CA HIS A 92 -12.47 13.15 -12.23
C HIS A 92 -12.67 12.08 -11.15
N LEU A 93 -11.91 12.21 -10.05
CA LEU A 93 -12.02 11.33 -8.89
C LEU A 93 -13.29 11.70 -8.10
N GLN A 94 -14.17 10.72 -7.92
CA GLN A 94 -15.45 10.81 -7.22
C GLN A 94 -15.50 9.70 -6.16
N MET A 95 -15.07 10.05 -4.94
CA MET A 95 -14.96 9.07 -3.85
C MET A 95 -16.32 8.48 -3.45
N ASP A 96 -17.39 9.28 -3.51
CA ASP A 96 -18.74 8.89 -3.08
C ASP A 96 -19.45 7.94 -4.05
N ARG A 97 -18.96 7.82 -5.28
CA ARG A 97 -19.66 7.09 -6.34
C ARG A 97 -19.31 5.60 -6.32
N LEU A 98 -20.24 4.73 -5.93
CA LEU A 98 -19.97 3.29 -5.71
C LEU A 98 -19.34 2.55 -6.90
N ASP A 99 -19.73 2.87 -8.14
CA ASP A 99 -19.18 2.25 -9.34
C ASP A 99 -17.75 2.68 -9.66
N GLN A 100 -17.29 3.81 -9.11
CA GLN A 100 -15.93 4.31 -9.35
C GLN A 100 -14.96 3.80 -8.29
N ILE A 101 -14.27 2.71 -8.62
CA ILE A 101 -13.24 2.11 -7.77
C ILE A 101 -11.87 2.52 -8.29
N ALA A 102 -11.21 3.45 -7.59
CA ALA A 102 -9.90 3.98 -7.98
C ALA A 102 -8.74 3.03 -7.68
N ALA A 103 -8.81 2.37 -6.53
CA ALA A 103 -7.86 1.34 -6.14
C ALA A 103 -8.58 0.29 -5.29
N LEU A 104 -8.09 -0.95 -5.34
CA LEU A 104 -8.55 -2.02 -4.46
C LEU A 104 -7.81 -1.96 -3.11
N PRO A 105 -8.37 -2.58 -2.05
CA PRO A 105 -7.65 -2.75 -0.79
C PRO A 105 -6.36 -3.53 -1.00
N LEU A 106 -5.34 -3.21 -0.20
CA LEU A 106 -4.05 -3.90 -0.23
C LEU A 106 -4.24 -5.37 0.17
N GLY A 107 -3.57 -6.27 -0.54
CA GLY A 107 -3.70 -7.71 -0.34
C GLY A 107 -5.01 -8.35 -0.84
N SER A 108 -5.92 -7.57 -1.46
CA SER A 108 -7.20 -8.12 -1.95
C SER A 108 -7.05 -9.13 -3.09
N ARG A 109 -6.06 -8.92 -3.97
CA ARG A 109 -5.83 -9.73 -5.18
C ARG A 109 -4.53 -10.51 -5.14
N ILE A 110 -3.53 -10.02 -4.43
CA ILE A 110 -2.19 -10.61 -4.39
C ILE A 110 -1.94 -11.07 -2.96
N VAL A 111 -1.71 -12.36 -2.77
CA VAL A 111 -1.31 -12.94 -1.50
C VAL A 111 0.16 -13.31 -1.61
N VAL A 112 0.94 -12.82 -0.66
CA VAL A 112 2.34 -13.22 -0.48
C VAL A 112 2.36 -14.21 0.67
N ASP A 113 2.86 -15.42 0.43
CA ASP A 113 3.10 -16.44 1.46
C ASP A 113 4.56 -16.33 1.95
N PRO A 114 4.80 -15.85 3.19
CA PRO A 114 6.16 -15.67 3.70
C PRO A 114 6.91 -16.98 4.01
N TRP A 115 6.21 -18.13 4.07
CA TRP A 115 6.80 -19.42 4.42
C TRP A 115 7.27 -20.16 3.18
N SER A 116 6.52 -20.05 2.08
CA SER A 116 6.84 -20.70 0.81
C SER A 116 7.50 -19.78 -0.22
N ASP A 117 7.60 -18.47 0.07
CA ASP A 117 8.08 -17.43 -0.85
C ASP A 117 7.28 -17.42 -2.18
N ARG A 118 5.97 -17.62 -2.07
CA ARG A 118 5.06 -17.67 -3.23
C ARG A 118 4.18 -16.44 -3.27
N ILE A 119 3.95 -15.97 -4.49
CA ILE A 119 3.00 -14.89 -4.78
C ILE A 119 1.88 -15.49 -5.61
N GLU A 120 0.66 -15.41 -5.08
CA GLU A 120 -0.54 -15.95 -5.72
C GLU A 120 -1.57 -14.86 -5.99
N MET A 121 -2.32 -15.01 -7.08
CA MET A 121 -3.42 -14.12 -7.42
C MET A 121 -4.77 -14.72 -7.04
N LEU A 122 -5.46 -14.09 -6.09
CA LEU A 122 -6.82 -14.42 -5.69
C LEU A 122 -7.82 -14.04 -6.79
N LYS A 123 -8.46 -15.06 -7.37
CA LYS A 123 -9.49 -14.93 -8.40
C LYS A 123 -10.91 -14.84 -7.83
N SER A 124 -11.05 -14.37 -6.59
CA SER A 124 -12.36 -14.22 -5.96
C SER A 124 -13.24 -13.23 -6.74
N LYS A 125 -14.54 -13.50 -6.73
CA LYS A 125 -15.53 -12.59 -7.31
C LYS A 125 -15.60 -11.31 -6.47
N PRO A 126 -15.64 -10.12 -7.09
CA PRO A 126 -15.83 -8.88 -6.36
C PRO A 126 -17.12 -8.93 -5.54
N VAL A 127 -17.05 -8.51 -4.28
CA VAL A 127 -18.23 -8.31 -3.44
C VAL A 127 -18.89 -7.00 -3.86
N ARG A 128 -20.23 -6.95 -3.87
CA ARG A 128 -20.96 -5.71 -4.11
C ARG A 128 -20.73 -4.77 -2.95
N LEU A 129 -20.32 -3.54 -3.25
CA LEU A 129 -20.16 -2.48 -2.26
C LEU A 129 -21.52 -1.82 -2.03
N GLU A 130 -21.91 -1.69 -0.78
CA GLU A 130 -23.13 -0.99 -0.35
C GLU A 130 -22.81 0.45 0.08
N LEU A 131 -21.58 0.68 0.56
CA LEU A 131 -21.13 1.97 1.07
C LEU A 131 -19.81 2.41 0.40
N PRO A 132 -19.62 3.72 0.12
CA PRO A 132 -18.36 4.20 -0.46
C PRO A 132 -17.13 3.93 0.41
N SER A 133 -17.30 3.88 1.73
CA SER A 133 -16.25 3.55 2.69
C SER A 133 -15.68 2.14 2.54
N GLU A 134 -16.45 1.21 1.98
CA GLU A 134 -16.03 -0.19 1.79
C GLU A 134 -14.98 -0.35 0.69
N LYS A 135 -14.78 0.67 -0.16
CA LYS A 135 -13.73 0.65 -1.20
C LYS A 135 -12.32 0.51 -0.61
N MET A 136 -12.09 1.09 0.57
CA MET A 136 -10.83 1.02 1.33
C MET A 136 -9.56 1.13 0.45
N PRO A 137 -9.39 2.17 -0.38
CA PRO A 137 -8.28 2.24 -1.32
C PRO A 137 -6.96 2.46 -0.59
N PHE A 138 -5.96 1.63 -0.91
CA PHE A 138 -4.64 1.60 -0.27
C PHE A 138 -4.65 1.22 1.22
N GLU A 139 -5.76 0.71 1.73
CA GLU A 139 -5.88 0.24 3.11
C GLU A 139 -5.79 -1.28 3.17
N VAL A 140 -5.36 -1.81 4.31
CA VAL A 140 -5.40 -3.24 4.59
C VAL A 140 -6.76 -3.55 5.21
N SER A 141 -7.49 -4.50 4.65
CA SER A 141 -8.76 -4.94 5.22
C SER A 141 -8.54 -5.41 6.67
N PRO A 142 -9.23 -4.83 7.67
CA PRO A 142 -9.05 -5.24 9.05
C PRO A 142 -9.56 -6.67 9.23
N PHE A 143 -8.71 -7.52 9.81
CA PHE A 143 -9.08 -8.86 10.24
C PHE A 143 -9.38 -8.84 11.75
N PHE A 144 -10.56 -9.31 12.13
CA PHE A 144 -10.94 -9.49 13.53
C PHE A 144 -10.95 -10.99 13.85
N PRO A 145 -10.00 -11.50 14.66
CA PRO A 145 -10.04 -12.89 15.07
C PRO A 145 -11.30 -13.15 15.89
N HIS A 146 -11.98 -14.26 15.61
CA HIS A 146 -13.09 -14.70 16.45
C HIS A 146 -12.57 -15.15 17.81
N LEU A 147 -12.76 -14.30 18.82
CA LEU A 147 -12.37 -14.59 20.19
C LEU A 147 -13.45 -15.43 20.87
N TRP A 148 -13.06 -16.57 21.40
CA TRP A 148 -13.92 -17.42 22.24
C TRP A 148 -13.34 -17.45 23.65
N ARG A 149 -14.20 -17.26 24.64
CA ARG A 149 -13.81 -17.40 26.04
C ARG A 149 -13.61 -18.88 26.31
N ARG A 150 -12.40 -19.26 26.74
CA ARG A 150 -12.17 -20.57 27.33
C ARG A 150 -12.65 -20.50 28.77
N ASP A 151 -13.65 -21.29 29.13
CA ASP A 151 -14.04 -21.43 30.53
C ASP A 151 -12.84 -21.98 31.30
N GLY A 152 -12.35 -21.20 32.28
CA GLY A 152 -11.22 -21.59 33.08
C GLY A 152 -11.55 -22.88 33.82
N GLN A 153 -10.76 -23.94 33.60
CA GLN A 153 -10.84 -25.11 34.46
C GLN A 153 -10.65 -24.64 35.91
N GLY A 154 -11.61 -25.02 36.74
CA GLY A 154 -11.72 -24.59 38.13
C GLY A 154 -10.45 -24.86 38.91
N LYS A 155 -10.18 -23.94 39.84
CA LYS A 155 -9.17 -24.01 40.90
C LYS A 155 -8.66 -25.42 41.16
N ASP A 156 -7.41 -25.68 40.81
CA ASP A 156 -6.63 -26.77 41.37
C ASP A 156 -6.67 -26.64 42.89
N GLN A 157 -7.47 -27.49 43.53
CA GLN A 157 -7.44 -27.67 44.97
C GLN A 157 -6.07 -28.26 45.29
N ALA A 158 -5.17 -27.42 45.81
CA ALA A 158 -3.97 -27.86 46.48
C ALA A 158 -4.36 -28.68 47.71
N GLY A 159 -4.62 -29.97 47.49
CA GLY A 159 -4.86 -30.97 48.52
C GLY A 159 -3.59 -31.15 49.32
N THR A 160 -3.46 -30.39 50.41
CA THR A 160 -2.57 -30.73 51.50
C THR A 160 -3.23 -31.89 52.25
N LYS A 161 -2.56 -33.04 52.35
CA LYS A 161 -2.90 -34.07 53.33
C LYS A 161 -1.63 -34.67 53.94
N PRO A 162 -1.73 -35.14 55.20
CA PRO A 162 -0.69 -35.14 56.23
C PRO A 162 0.39 -36.21 56.06
#